data_AF-A0A3M6V9L5-F1
#
_entry.id   AF-A0A3M6V9L5-F1
#
_cell.length_a   1.000
_cell.length_b   1.000
_cell.length_c   1.000
_cell.angle_alpha   90.00
_cell.angle_beta   90.00
_cell.angle_gamma   90.00
#
_symmetry.space_group_name_H-M   'P 1'
#
loop_
_entity.id
_entity.type
_entity.pdbx_description
1 polymer ?
#
loop_
_entity_poly.entity_id
_entity_poly.type
_entity_poly.pdbx_seq_one_letter_code
_entity_poly.pdbx_strand_id
1 'polypeptide(L)'
;MQQSRKAFRLGKSITYYKKLETLSKNKSLTEGQRYLQYVQNLGMLGYFITDNLAFASKAKVLYFDADKLAYRGGILWFCANLAGFFNALDNLNADVEKEKCVRDILASEEDTTRVETLQHQLETLRSCRCKQLLAVLKVTCDLIVSSNTSGVRLSERITGTKLHDGVIGSVGCVSAMVVLYNTWPSEVKEIVKMTETRVETKTEGKTQANDETKSETN
;
A
#
# COMPACT_ATOMS: atom_id res chain seq x y z
N MET A 1 -4.40 17.82 22.41
CA MET A 1 -4.11 16.40 22.10
C MET A 1 -3.54 16.12 20.69
N GLN A 2 -3.41 17.09 19.77
CA GLN A 2 -2.89 16.86 18.40
C GLN A 2 -1.35 16.72 18.32
N GLN A 3 -0.63 17.07 19.39
CA GLN A 3 0.83 17.15 19.45
C GLN A 3 1.53 15.82 19.79
N SER A 4 0.90 14.93 20.55
CA SER A 4 1.48 13.60 20.88
C SER A 4 1.63 12.71 19.64
N ARG A 5 0.72 12.84 18.66
CA ARG A 5 0.80 12.17 17.35
C ARG A 5 2.04 12.57 16.54
N LYS A 6 2.69 13.69 16.86
CA LYS A 6 3.87 14.20 16.14
C LYS A 6 5.17 13.67 16.75
N ALA A 7 5.29 13.55 18.07
CA ALA A 7 6.46 12.92 18.70
C ALA A 7 6.68 11.46 18.25
N PHE A 8 5.59 10.71 18.01
CA PHE A 8 5.63 9.35 17.47
C PHE A 8 6.19 9.27 16.03
N ARG A 9 6.34 10.39 15.32
CA ARG A 9 6.92 10.44 13.97
C ARG A 9 8.45 10.41 13.98
N LEU A 10 9.12 10.75 15.09
CA LEU A 10 10.58 10.58 15.21
C LEU A 10 11.00 9.11 15.09
N GLY A 11 10.22 8.20 15.67
CA GLY A 11 10.45 6.76 15.51
C GLY A 11 10.37 6.32 14.04
N LYS A 12 9.53 6.98 13.22
CA LYS A 12 9.45 6.71 11.78
C LYS A 12 10.74 7.13 11.07
N SER A 13 11.33 8.28 11.40
CA SER A 13 12.62 8.70 10.84
C SER A 13 13.70 7.64 11.05
N ILE A 14 13.78 7.05 12.25
CA ILE A 14 14.73 5.97 12.56
C ILE A 14 14.47 4.74 11.69
N THR A 15 13.20 4.36 11.49
CA THR A 15 12.83 3.25 10.60
C THR A 15 13.29 3.48 9.16
N TYR A 16 13.11 4.69 8.63
CA TYR A 16 13.57 5.02 7.26
C TYR A 16 15.09 5.09 7.15
N TYR A 17 15.78 5.55 8.20
CA TYR A 17 17.24 5.48 8.26
C TYR A 17 17.75 4.04 8.22
N LYS A 18 17.17 3.14 9.04
CA LYS A 18 17.49 1.70 8.99
C LYS A 18 17.20 1.09 7.62
N LYS A 19 16.10 1.47 6.97
CA LYS A 19 15.80 1.01 5.60
C LYS A 19 16.87 1.44 4.60
N LEU A 20 17.37 2.68 4.70
CA LEU A 20 18.47 3.16 3.85
C LEU A 20 19.77 2.39 4.12
N GLU A 21 20.08 2.10 5.38
CA GLU A 21 21.24 1.28 5.74
C GLU A 21 21.15 -0.13 5.15
N THR A 22 19.99 -0.79 5.28
CA THR A 22 19.74 -2.11 4.68
C THR A 22 19.82 -2.06 3.16
N LEU A 23 19.26 -1.02 2.54
CA LEU A 23 19.30 -0.84 1.09
C LEU A 23 20.72 -0.60 0.56
N SER A 24 21.58 0.05 1.36
CA SER A 24 22.99 0.25 1.03
C SER A 24 23.78 -1.06 0.99
N LYS A 25 23.45 -1.98 1.88
CA LYS A 25 24.10 -3.30 1.97
C LYS A 25 23.52 -4.32 0.99
N ASN A 26 22.33 -4.07 0.45
CA ASN A 26 21.67 -5.01 -0.45
C ASN A 26 22.11 -4.84 -1.91
N LYS A 27 22.83 -5.85 -2.43
CA LYS A 27 23.27 -5.93 -3.83
C LYS A 27 22.31 -6.70 -4.75
N SER A 28 21.23 -7.29 -4.21
CA SER A 28 20.33 -8.17 -4.97
C SER A 28 19.25 -7.45 -5.78
N LEU A 29 19.20 -6.12 -5.71
CA LEU A 29 18.19 -5.31 -6.40
C LEU A 29 18.75 -4.76 -7.71
N THR A 30 17.92 -4.75 -8.74
CA THR A 30 18.20 -4.05 -10.00
C THR A 30 18.54 -2.59 -9.73
N GLU A 31 19.54 -2.05 -10.43
CA GLU A 31 20.07 -0.70 -10.16
C GLU A 31 18.98 0.38 -10.17
N GLY A 32 18.07 0.32 -11.14
CA GLY A 32 16.90 1.23 -11.22
C GLY A 32 16.01 1.16 -9.98
N GLN A 33 15.60 -0.05 -9.58
CA GLN A 33 14.78 -0.26 -8.37
C GLN A 33 15.50 0.22 -7.10
N ARG A 34 16.83 0.02 -7.02
CA ARG A 34 17.64 0.53 -5.92
C ARG A 34 17.61 2.05 -5.85
N TYR A 35 17.79 2.75 -6.98
CA TYR A 35 17.70 4.21 -7.02
C TYR A 35 16.30 4.73 -6.64
N LEU A 36 15.24 4.11 -7.16
CA LEU A 36 13.87 4.48 -6.80
C LEU A 36 13.59 4.28 -5.31
N GLN A 37 14.03 3.16 -4.74
CA GLN A 37 13.90 2.91 -3.30
C GLN A 37 14.74 3.88 -2.47
N TYR A 38 15.92 4.29 -2.95
CA TYR A 38 16.73 5.31 -2.29
C TYR A 38 16.01 6.66 -2.26
N VAL A 39 15.51 7.13 -3.40
CA VAL A 39 14.77 8.39 -3.50
C VAL A 39 13.52 8.35 -2.63
N GLN A 40 12.78 7.25 -2.65
CA GLN A 40 11.61 7.05 -1.81
C GLN A 40 11.94 7.13 -0.32
N ASN A 41 12.92 6.36 0.15
CA ASN A 41 13.24 6.31 1.58
C ASN A 41 13.91 7.60 2.07
N LEU A 42 14.73 8.25 1.24
CA LEU A 42 15.35 9.53 1.55
C LEU A 42 14.33 10.67 1.59
N GLY A 43 13.39 10.71 0.63
CA GLY A 43 12.31 11.69 0.61
C GLY A 43 11.37 11.52 1.81
N MET A 44 11.03 10.28 2.19
CA MET A 44 10.26 10.02 3.42
C MET A 44 11.02 10.43 4.68
N LEU A 45 12.32 10.13 4.76
CA LEU A 45 13.16 10.55 5.88
C LEU A 45 13.20 12.08 6.00
N GLY A 46 13.45 12.77 4.89
CA GLY A 46 13.48 14.23 4.84
C GLY A 46 12.13 14.87 5.19
N TYR A 47 11.02 14.28 4.75
CA TYR A 47 9.67 14.68 5.16
C TYR A 47 9.49 14.56 6.68
N PHE A 48 9.83 13.42 7.28
CA PHE A 48 9.66 13.28 8.73
C PHE A 48 10.59 14.19 9.51
N ILE A 49 11.83 14.41 9.07
CA ILE A 49 12.73 15.39 9.70
C ILE A 49 12.11 16.79 9.64
N THR A 50 11.73 17.28 8.46
CA THR A 50 11.16 18.62 8.30
C THR A 50 9.83 18.80 9.04
N ASP A 51 8.99 17.77 9.11
CA ASP A 51 7.74 17.78 9.89
C ASP A 51 8.01 17.88 11.41
N ASN A 52 9.02 17.17 11.92
CA ASN A 52 9.44 17.28 13.33
C ASN A 52 10.07 18.65 13.63
N LEU A 53 10.88 19.20 12.72
CA LEU A 53 11.44 20.55 12.89
C LEU A 53 10.34 21.62 12.85
N ALA A 54 9.38 21.51 11.93
CA ALA A 54 8.25 22.42 11.85
C ALA A 54 7.39 22.35 13.13
N PHE A 55 7.25 21.17 13.70
CA PHE A 55 6.59 20.98 14.99
C PHE A 55 7.35 21.64 16.15
N ALA A 56 8.66 21.40 16.28
CA ALA A 56 9.51 21.99 17.30
C ALA A 56 9.55 23.52 17.19
N SER A 57 9.53 24.05 15.96
CA SER A 57 9.42 25.49 15.71
C SER A 57 8.08 26.06 16.20
N LYS A 58 6.95 25.41 15.89
CA LYS A 58 5.63 25.83 16.40
C LYS A 58 5.52 25.74 17.92
N ALA A 59 6.29 24.84 18.55
CA ALA A 59 6.41 24.73 20.00
C ALA A 59 7.37 25.77 20.63
N LYS A 60 7.94 26.68 19.83
CA LYS A 60 8.96 27.68 20.24
C LYS A 60 10.24 27.05 20.81
N VAL A 61 10.51 25.78 20.50
CA VAL A 61 11.74 25.09 20.89
C VAL A 61 12.89 25.45 19.94
N LEU A 62 12.58 25.72 18.66
CA LEU A 62 13.54 26.11 17.64
C LEU A 62 13.07 27.35 16.86
N TYR A 63 13.97 28.25 16.49
CA TYR A 63 13.65 29.48 15.75
C TYR A 63 13.67 29.29 14.22
N PHE A 64 13.05 28.23 13.73
CA PHE A 64 12.89 28.03 12.28
C PHE A 64 11.53 28.53 11.80
N ASP A 65 11.44 28.86 10.51
CA ASP A 65 10.18 29.15 9.84
C ASP A 65 9.40 27.84 9.58
N ALA A 66 8.35 27.61 10.37
CA ALA A 66 7.58 26.37 10.31
C ALA A 66 6.84 26.19 8.97
N ASP A 67 6.48 27.28 8.30
CA ASP A 67 5.73 27.22 7.04
C ASP A 67 6.66 26.89 5.87
N LYS A 68 7.88 27.43 5.87
CA LYS A 68 8.94 27.00 4.92
C LYS A 68 9.33 25.54 5.11
N LEU A 69 9.42 25.06 6.35
CA LEU A 69 9.72 23.65 6.64
C LEU A 69 8.58 22.73 6.17
N ALA A 70 7.33 23.11 6.43
CA ALA A 70 6.16 22.37 5.93
C ALA A 70 6.10 22.33 4.40
N TYR A 71 6.45 23.44 3.74
CA TYR A 71 6.55 23.53 2.28
C TYR A 71 7.59 22.54 1.72
N ARG A 72 8.83 22.58 2.23
CA ARG A 72 9.92 21.68 1.80
C ARG A 72 9.60 20.21 2.10
N GLY A 73 9.03 19.94 3.28
CA GLY A 73 8.59 18.60 3.65
C GLY A 73 7.53 18.06 2.69
N GLY A 74 6.57 18.88 2.29
CA GLY A 74 5.53 18.51 1.31
C GLY A 74 6.11 18.09 -0.04
N ILE A 75 7.13 18.80 -0.54
CA ILE A 75 7.82 18.45 -1.79
C ILE A 75 8.55 17.10 -1.64
N LEU A 76 9.32 16.93 -0.56
CA LEU A 76 10.04 15.68 -0.30
C LEU A 76 9.11 14.47 -0.19
N TRP A 77 7.95 14.65 0.45
CA TRP A 77 6.94 13.62 0.55
C TRP A 77 6.33 13.25 -0.81
N PHE A 78 6.01 14.24 -1.63
CA PHE A 78 5.51 14.01 -2.98
C PHE A 78 6.53 13.29 -3.86
N CYS A 79 7.79 13.74 -3.87
CA CYS A 79 8.86 13.06 -4.59
C CYS A 79 9.03 11.60 -4.12
N ALA A 80 8.90 11.33 -2.82
CA ALA A 80 8.97 9.99 -2.28
C ALA A 80 7.82 9.10 -2.77
N ASN A 81 6.58 9.61 -2.77
CA ASN A 81 5.42 8.88 -3.26
C ASN A 81 5.50 8.65 -4.77
N LEU A 82 6.04 9.60 -5.54
CA LEU A 82 6.26 9.44 -6.96
C LEU A 82 7.26 8.31 -7.27
N ALA A 83 8.41 8.29 -6.59
CA ALA A 83 9.37 7.20 -6.71
C ALA A 83 8.79 5.85 -6.24
N GLY A 84 7.98 5.86 -5.17
CA GLY A 84 7.27 4.69 -4.69
C GLY A 84 6.23 4.16 -5.68
N PHE A 85 5.55 5.04 -6.42
CA PHE A 85 4.58 4.67 -7.44
C PHE A 85 5.24 3.93 -8.61
N PHE A 86 6.33 4.48 -9.16
CA PHE A 86 7.07 3.80 -10.22
C PHE A 86 7.62 2.44 -9.76
N ASN A 87 8.17 2.36 -8.54
CA ASN A 87 8.67 1.10 -8.01
C ASN A 87 7.54 0.06 -7.84
N ALA A 88 6.35 0.48 -7.42
CA ALA A 88 5.19 -0.41 -7.31
C ALA A 88 4.70 -0.90 -8.69
N LEU A 89 4.71 -0.03 -9.70
CA LEU A 89 4.39 -0.40 -11.08
C LEU A 89 5.41 -1.38 -11.67
N ASP A 90 6.70 -1.13 -11.48
CA ASP A 90 7.76 -2.01 -11.97
C ASP A 90 7.63 -3.41 -11.36
N ASN A 91 7.36 -3.50 -10.06
CA ASN A 91 7.14 -4.78 -9.38
C ASN A 91 5.88 -5.49 -9.88
N LEU A 92 4.79 -4.75 -10.14
CA LEU A 92 3.56 -5.32 -10.69
C LEU A 92 3.80 -5.85 -12.11
N ASN A 93 4.49 -5.09 -12.96
CA ASN A 93 4.81 -5.50 -14.32
C ASN A 93 5.69 -6.76 -14.35
N ALA A 94 6.72 -6.80 -13.51
CA ALA A 94 7.59 -7.98 -13.37
C ALA A 94 6.81 -9.23 -12.93
N ASP A 95 5.82 -9.08 -12.03
CA ASP A 95 4.98 -10.20 -11.61
C ASP A 95 3.98 -10.64 -12.70
N VAL A 96 3.45 -9.70 -13.48
CA VAL A 96 2.59 -10.01 -14.64
C VAL A 96 3.37 -10.74 -15.73
N GLU A 97 4.62 -10.34 -16.01
CA GLU A 97 5.49 -11.02 -16.97
C GLU A 97 5.85 -12.44 -16.51
N LYS A 98 6.18 -12.62 -15.23
CA LYS A 98 6.41 -13.96 -14.65
C LYS A 98 5.17 -14.84 -14.75
N GLU A 99 3.98 -14.30 -14.46
CA GLU A 99 2.72 -15.06 -14.57
C GLU A 99 2.46 -15.50 -16.01
N LYS A 100 2.71 -14.63 -17.00
CA LYS A 100 2.60 -14.99 -18.42
C LYS A 100 3.55 -16.13 -18.78
N CYS A 101 4.83 -16.00 -18.41
CA CYS A 101 5.83 -17.03 -18.68
C CYS A 101 5.46 -18.39 -18.07
N VAL A 102 5.03 -18.42 -16.80
CA VAL A 102 4.59 -19.66 -16.14
C VAL A 102 3.34 -20.25 -16.81
N ARG A 103 2.41 -19.40 -17.26
CA ARG A 103 1.20 -19.83 -17.98
C ARG A 103 1.52 -20.42 -19.35
N ASP A 104 2.48 -19.83 -20.07
CA ASP A 104 2.90 -20.31 -21.39
C ASP A 104 3.63 -21.67 -21.27
N ILE A 105 4.47 -21.83 -20.23
CA ILE A 105 5.10 -23.12 -19.90
C ILE A 105 4.02 -24.15 -19.54
N LEU A 106 3.06 -23.79 -18.69
CA LEU A 106 1.97 -24.70 -18.30
C LEU A 106 1.12 -25.16 -19.49
N ALA A 107 0.93 -24.29 -20.49
CA ALA A 107 0.16 -24.63 -21.69
C ALA A 107 0.88 -25.61 -22.64
N SER A 108 2.19 -25.78 -22.49
CA SER A 108 3.04 -26.65 -23.31
C SER A 108 3.59 -27.87 -22.56
N GLU A 109 3.31 -27.99 -21.26
CA GLU A 109 3.83 -29.06 -20.41
C GLU A 109 2.81 -30.20 -20.29
N GLU A 110 3.23 -31.43 -20.58
CA GLU A 110 2.38 -32.64 -20.53
C GLU A 110 2.63 -33.49 -19.27
N ASP A 111 3.72 -33.24 -18.54
CA ASP A 111 4.07 -33.96 -17.30
C ASP A 111 3.17 -33.52 -16.14
N THR A 112 2.32 -34.45 -15.67
CA THR A 112 1.35 -34.22 -14.60
C THR A 112 1.96 -33.71 -13.30
N THR A 113 3.16 -34.19 -12.95
CA THR A 113 3.85 -33.75 -11.71
C THR A 113 4.35 -32.31 -11.83
N ARG A 114 4.85 -31.92 -13.00
CA ARG A 114 5.31 -30.56 -13.26
C ARG A 114 4.13 -29.60 -13.40
N VAL A 115 3.03 -30.04 -14.01
CA VAL A 115 1.77 -29.29 -14.12
C VAL A 115 1.24 -28.91 -12.73
N GLU A 116 1.21 -29.83 -11.76
CA GLU A 116 0.78 -29.52 -10.38
C GLU A 116 1.69 -28.47 -9.71
N THR A 117 3.03 -28.61 -9.86
CA THR A 117 3.96 -27.63 -9.29
C THR A 117 3.81 -26.24 -9.91
N LEU A 118 3.60 -26.17 -11.23
CA LEU A 118 3.39 -24.92 -11.97
C LEU A 118 2.05 -24.28 -11.62
N GLN A 119 0.99 -25.07 -11.39
CA GLN A 119 -0.30 -24.58 -10.91
C GLN A 119 -0.17 -23.95 -9.52
N HIS A 120 0.52 -24.60 -8.59
CA HIS A 120 0.79 -24.05 -7.26
C HIS A 120 1.63 -22.75 -7.33
N GLN A 121 2.64 -22.72 -8.22
CA GLN A 121 3.40 -21.49 -8.48
C GLN A 121 2.52 -20.37 -9.05
N LEU A 122 1.59 -20.69 -9.94
CA LEU A 122 0.68 -19.73 -10.55
C LEU A 122 -0.33 -19.18 -9.53
N GLU A 123 -0.83 -20.00 -8.61
CA GLU A 123 -1.68 -19.55 -7.50
C GLU A 123 -0.93 -18.63 -6.53
N THR A 124 0.33 -18.98 -6.23
CA THR A 124 1.23 -18.15 -5.42
C THR A 124 1.47 -16.79 -6.10
N LEU A 125 1.73 -16.79 -7.42
CA LEU A 125 1.92 -15.58 -8.22
C LEU A 125 0.66 -14.72 -8.28
N ARG A 126 -0.54 -15.30 -8.43
CA ARG A 126 -1.81 -14.57 -8.37
C ARG A 126 -2.01 -13.87 -7.03
N SER A 127 -1.69 -14.56 -5.93
CA SER A 127 -1.75 -13.99 -4.59
C SER A 127 -0.73 -12.86 -4.40
N CYS A 128 0.47 -13.00 -4.98
CA CYS A 128 1.49 -11.94 -5.02
C CYS A 128 1.00 -10.72 -5.82
N ARG A 129 0.41 -10.93 -7.00
CA ARG A 129 -0.15 -9.88 -7.86
C ARG A 129 -1.23 -9.08 -7.15
N CYS A 130 -2.12 -9.73 -6.40
CA CYS A 130 -3.13 -9.04 -5.60
C CYS A 130 -2.48 -8.09 -4.58
N LYS A 131 -1.41 -8.54 -3.90
CA LYS A 131 -0.64 -7.69 -2.96
C LYS A 131 0.03 -6.51 -3.68
N GLN A 132 0.60 -6.73 -4.87
CA GLN A 132 1.20 -5.65 -5.65
C GLN A 132 0.17 -4.64 -6.18
N LEU A 133 -1.00 -5.10 -6.63
CA LEU A 133 -2.10 -4.21 -7.02
C LEU A 133 -2.58 -3.35 -5.86
N LEU A 134 -2.69 -3.94 -4.67
CA LEU A 134 -3.00 -3.20 -3.44
C LEU A 134 -1.88 -2.18 -3.12
N ALA A 135 -0.62 -2.52 -3.32
CA ALA A 135 0.49 -1.59 -3.14
C ALA A 135 0.43 -0.41 -4.12
N VAL A 136 0.12 -0.65 -5.40
CA VAL A 136 -0.11 0.39 -6.43
C VAL A 136 -1.30 1.27 -6.06
N LEU A 137 -2.43 0.68 -5.65
CA LEU A 137 -3.61 1.43 -5.22
C LEU A 137 -3.28 2.36 -4.05
N LYS A 138 -2.63 1.81 -3.02
CA LYS A 138 -2.20 2.55 -1.83
C LYS A 138 -1.32 3.74 -2.20
N VAL A 139 -0.27 3.53 -3.01
CA VAL A 139 0.67 4.61 -3.34
C VAL A 139 0.05 5.63 -4.31
N THR A 140 -0.91 5.22 -5.14
CA THR A 140 -1.71 6.14 -5.96
C THR A 140 -2.56 7.06 -5.08
N CYS A 141 -3.23 6.51 -4.06
CA CYS A 141 -3.95 7.30 -3.07
C CYS A 141 -3.02 8.28 -2.35
N ASP A 142 -1.85 7.84 -1.91
CA ASP A 142 -0.86 8.71 -1.27
C ASP A 142 -0.33 9.80 -2.21
N LEU A 143 -0.20 9.51 -3.52
CA LEU A 143 0.20 10.48 -4.53
C LEU A 143 -0.86 11.58 -4.70
N ILE A 144 -2.15 11.20 -4.74
CA ILE A 144 -3.26 12.16 -4.79
C ILE A 144 -3.22 13.07 -3.54
N VAL A 145 -3.10 12.49 -2.35
CA VAL A 145 -3.06 13.26 -1.10
C VAL A 145 -1.84 14.18 -1.03
N SER A 146 -0.66 13.67 -1.39
CA SER A 146 0.59 14.46 -1.37
C SER A 146 0.62 15.56 -2.44
N SER A 147 -0.04 15.36 -3.58
CA SER A 147 -0.17 16.37 -4.64
C SER A 147 -0.93 17.63 -4.17
N ASN A 148 -1.82 17.52 -3.19
CA ASN A 148 -2.55 18.65 -2.60
C ASN A 148 -1.83 19.29 -1.39
N THR A 149 -0.64 18.80 -1.00
CA THR A 149 0.11 19.37 0.12
C THR A 149 0.65 20.76 -0.23
N SER A 150 0.81 21.62 0.78
CA SER A 150 1.25 23.02 0.69
C SER A 150 2.49 23.27 -0.18
N GLY A 151 3.37 22.27 -0.28
CA GLY A 151 4.60 22.31 -1.09
C GLY A 151 4.37 22.21 -2.61
N VAL A 152 3.30 21.54 -3.01
CA VAL A 152 3.11 21.04 -4.38
C VAL A 152 1.87 21.67 -5.01
N ARG A 153 0.73 21.62 -4.31
CA ARG A 153 -0.56 22.21 -4.72
C ARG A 153 -0.86 22.00 -6.22
N LEU A 154 -0.70 20.77 -6.68
CA LEU A 154 -0.83 20.43 -8.10
C LEU A 154 -2.25 20.70 -8.61
N SER A 155 -3.28 20.36 -7.81
CA SER A 155 -4.68 20.59 -8.19
C SER A 155 -5.03 22.08 -8.32
N GLU A 156 -4.49 22.92 -7.42
CA GLU A 156 -4.70 24.37 -7.47
C GLU A 156 -3.98 24.99 -8.69
N ARG A 157 -2.83 24.44 -9.09
CA ARG A 157 -2.10 24.88 -10.28
C ARG A 157 -2.74 24.43 -11.60
N ILE A 158 -3.35 23.24 -11.64
CA ILE A 158 -3.92 22.68 -12.86
C ILE A 158 -5.38 23.08 -13.03
N THR A 159 -6.17 23.00 -11.97
CA THR A 159 -7.63 23.19 -12.00
C THR A 159 -8.06 24.55 -11.43
N GLY A 160 -7.11 25.37 -10.95
CA GLY A 160 -7.38 26.68 -10.36
C GLY A 160 -8.08 26.64 -9.00
N THR A 161 -8.43 25.45 -8.51
CA THR A 161 -9.15 25.22 -7.26
C THR A 161 -8.45 24.16 -6.42
N LYS A 162 -8.54 24.31 -5.10
CA LYS A 162 -8.03 23.29 -4.18
C LYS A 162 -8.94 22.08 -4.25
N LEU A 163 -8.34 20.89 -4.22
CA LEU A 163 -9.12 19.66 -4.12
C LEU A 163 -9.92 19.70 -2.81
N HIS A 164 -11.18 19.28 -2.86
CA HIS A 164 -12.04 19.29 -1.69
C HIS A 164 -11.48 18.37 -0.59
N ASP A 165 -11.36 18.88 0.64
CA ASP A 165 -10.77 18.14 1.78
C ASP A 165 -11.48 16.81 2.05
N GLY A 166 -12.78 16.70 1.73
CA GLY A 166 -13.53 15.45 1.83
C GLY A 166 -13.04 14.34 0.87
N VAL A 167 -12.61 14.70 -0.35
CA VAL A 167 -12.06 13.73 -1.32
C VAL A 167 -10.67 13.27 -0.87
N ILE A 168 -9.87 14.18 -0.33
CA ILE A 168 -8.54 13.85 0.20
C ILE A 168 -8.68 12.93 1.41
N GLY A 169 -9.65 13.22 2.28
CA GLY A 169 -9.98 12.39 3.43
C GLY A 169 -10.39 10.97 3.03
N SER A 170 -11.31 10.83 2.06
CA SER A 170 -11.77 9.51 1.61
C SER A 170 -10.66 8.69 0.95
N VAL A 171 -9.86 9.31 0.07
CA VAL A 171 -8.69 8.66 -0.55
C VAL A 171 -7.65 8.25 0.50
N GLY A 172 -7.43 9.09 1.52
CA GLY A 172 -6.57 8.76 2.66
C GLY A 172 -7.09 7.57 3.47
N CYS A 173 -8.41 7.47 3.67
CA CYS A 173 -9.04 6.32 4.33
C CYS A 173 -8.83 5.02 3.54
N VAL A 174 -9.00 5.05 2.21
CA VAL A 174 -8.74 3.87 1.35
C VAL A 174 -7.30 3.40 1.47
N SER A 175 -6.33 4.32 1.40
CA SER A 175 -4.91 4.01 1.60
C SER A 175 -4.66 3.33 2.96
N ALA A 176 -5.26 3.86 4.04
CA ALA A 176 -5.13 3.29 5.37
C ALA A 176 -5.77 1.90 5.50
N MET A 177 -6.94 1.67 4.90
CA MET A 177 -7.58 0.35 4.87
C MET A 177 -6.70 -0.68 4.18
N VAL A 178 -6.04 -0.32 3.07
CA VAL A 178 -5.10 -1.23 2.39
C VAL A 178 -3.91 -1.57 3.28
N VAL A 179 -3.35 -0.60 4.01
CA VAL A 179 -2.26 -0.86 4.96
C VAL A 179 -2.71 -1.80 6.07
N LEU A 180 -3.91 -1.61 6.62
CA LEU A 180 -4.48 -2.48 7.64
C LEU A 180 -4.69 -3.90 7.09
N TYR A 181 -5.26 -4.03 5.89
CA TYR A 181 -5.46 -5.32 5.24
C TYR A 181 -4.14 -6.09 5.03
N ASN A 182 -3.08 -5.39 4.65
CA ASN A 182 -1.76 -6.01 4.45
C ASN A 182 -1.04 -6.35 5.76
N THR A 183 -1.31 -5.61 6.84
CA THR A 183 -0.71 -5.85 8.17
C THR A 183 -1.50 -6.89 8.98
N TRP A 184 -2.75 -7.15 8.61
CA TRP A 184 -3.63 -8.06 9.33
C TRP A 184 -3.10 -9.50 9.28
N PRO A 185 -2.94 -10.19 10.43
CA PRO A 185 -2.35 -11.52 10.51
C PRO A 185 -3.16 -12.54 9.71
N SER A 186 -2.46 -13.39 8.96
CA SER A 186 -3.04 -14.41 8.06
C SER A 186 -3.88 -15.45 8.80
N GLU A 187 -3.56 -15.76 10.06
CA GLU A 187 -4.31 -16.70 10.91
C GLU A 187 -5.77 -16.25 11.11
N VAL A 188 -6.00 -14.94 11.23
CA VAL A 188 -7.35 -14.39 11.33
C VAL A 188 -8.05 -14.37 9.97
N LYS A 189 -7.31 -14.28 8.85
CA LYS A 189 -7.90 -14.38 7.49
C LYS A 189 -8.44 -15.78 7.21
N GLU A 190 -7.73 -16.82 7.69
CA GLU A 190 -8.19 -18.21 7.64
C GLU A 190 -9.43 -18.42 8.52
N ILE A 191 -9.45 -17.87 9.74
CA ILE A 191 -10.61 -17.95 10.63
C ILE A 191 -11.84 -17.24 10.03
N VAL A 192 -11.66 -16.06 9.41
CA VAL A 192 -12.75 -15.34 8.74
C VAL A 192 -13.27 -16.12 7.53
N LYS A 193 -12.39 -16.66 6.68
CA LYS A 193 -12.79 -17.53 5.57
C LYS A 193 -13.58 -18.75 6.05
N MET A 194 -13.08 -19.47 7.06
CA MET A 194 -13.79 -20.61 7.64
C MET A 194 -15.15 -20.23 8.24
N THR A 195 -15.26 -19.01 8.78
CA THR A 195 -16.52 -18.52 9.34
C THR A 195 -17.53 -18.15 8.24
N GLU A 196 -17.09 -17.51 7.16
CA GLU A 196 -17.93 -17.20 5.98
C GLU A 196 -18.43 -18.49 5.30
N THR A 197 -17.55 -19.46 5.04
CA THR A 197 -17.93 -20.74 4.44
C THR A 197 -18.93 -21.52 5.31
N ARG A 198 -18.83 -21.42 6.65
CA ARG A 198 -19.75 -22.05 7.60
C ARG A 198 -21.11 -21.35 7.68
N VAL A 199 -21.17 -20.05 7.35
CA VAL A 199 -22.42 -19.28 7.29
C VAL A 199 -23.14 -19.53 5.97
N GLU A 200 -22.42 -19.65 4.85
CA GLU A 200 -23.00 -20.02 3.55
C GLU A 200 -23.61 -21.44 3.59
N THR A 201 -22.89 -22.44 4.10
CA THR A 201 -23.44 -23.81 4.24
C THR A 201 -24.66 -23.88 5.17
N LYS A 202 -24.72 -23.04 6.21
CA LYS A 202 -25.92 -22.95 7.08
C LYS A 202 -27.10 -22.25 6.41
N THR A 203 -26.85 -21.37 5.46
CA THR A 203 -27.90 -20.61 4.76
C THR A 203 -28.48 -21.41 3.60
N GLU A 204 -27.66 -22.20 2.91
CA GLU A 204 -28.11 -23.16 1.90
C GLU A 204 -28.89 -24.33 2.54
N GLY A 205 -28.40 -24.88 3.65
CA GLY A 205 -29.11 -25.96 4.37
C GLY A 205 -30.45 -25.54 4.99
N LYS A 206 -30.62 -24.27 5.36
CA LYS A 206 -31.92 -23.74 5.82
C LYS A 206 -32.90 -23.44 4.69
N THR A 207 -32.40 -23.10 3.49
CA THR A 207 -33.25 -22.83 2.33
C THR A 207 -33.82 -24.13 1.75
N GLN A 208 -33.03 -25.21 1.71
CA GLN A 208 -33.52 -26.53 1.28
C GLN A 208 -34.49 -27.18 2.28
N ALA A 209 -34.24 -27.05 3.59
CA ALA A 209 -35.13 -27.64 4.59
C ALA A 209 -36.53 -27.01 4.64
N ASN A 210 -36.68 -25.75 4.20
CA ASN A 210 -37.96 -25.03 4.26
C ASN A 210 -38.84 -25.24 3.01
N ASP A 211 -38.27 -25.78 1.92
CA ASP A 211 -39.02 -26.14 0.70
C ASP A 211 -39.60 -27.56 0.80
N GLU A 212 -38.94 -28.49 1.49
CA GLU A 212 -39.47 -29.85 1.68
C GLU A 212 -40.64 -29.90 2.68
N THR A 213 -40.71 -28.99 3.67
CA THR A 213 -41.81 -29.04 4.67
C THR A 213 -43.12 -28.38 4.22
N LYS A 214 -43.15 -27.69 3.07
CA LYS A 214 -44.38 -27.09 2.52
C LYS A 214 -45.15 -28.00 1.56
N SER A 215 -44.63 -29.19 1.27
CA SER A 215 -45.26 -30.17 0.37
C SER A 215 -46.17 -31.19 1.08
N GLU A 216 -46.21 -31.24 2.43
CA GLU A 216 -46.88 -32.32 3.18
C GLU A 216 -48.09 -31.90 4.02
N THR A 217 -48.67 -30.72 3.81
CA THR A 217 -49.98 -30.37 4.40
C THR A 217 -50.97 -29.95 3.32
N ASN A 218 -51.59 -30.97 2.72
CA ASN A 218 -53.00 -30.95 2.33
C ASN A 218 -53.85 -31.42 3.51
#